data_AF-A0A529X792-F1
#
_entry.id   AF-A0A529X792-F1
#
_cell.length_a   1.000
_cell.length_b   1.000
_cell.length_c   1.000
_cell.angle_alpha   90.00
_cell.angle_beta   90.00
_cell.angle_gamma   90.00
#
_symmetry.space_group_name_H-M   'P 1'
#
loop_
_entity.id
_entity.type
_entity.pdbx_description
1 polymer ?
#
loop_
_entity_poly.entity_id
_entity_poly.type
_entity_poly.pdbx_seq_one_letter_code
_entity_poly.pdbx_strand_id
1 'polypeptide(L)'
;STSLRDYQRTLDPADPQQAALMLEIRRAGNGASYQPYQQGVVPWHEAMAATYAHATAPLRRLADRYVVRCALAIANGQPVPQAVSDAFARLPKVMGRGDARASQINHAAIDLA
;
A
#
# COMPACT_ATOMS: atom_id res chain seq x y z
N SER A 1 -17.98 5.51 22.33
CA SER A 1 -18.40 4.89 21.05
C SER A 1 -17.28 3.98 20.59
N THR A 2 -17.54 2.70 20.35
CA THR A 2 -16.53 1.76 19.84
C THR A 2 -16.22 2.12 18.39
N SER A 3 -14.94 2.20 18.02
CA SER A 3 -14.58 2.52 16.63
C SER A 3 -14.94 1.35 15.71
N LEU A 4 -15.21 1.63 14.43
CA LEU A 4 -15.45 0.57 13.43
C LEU A 4 -14.27 -0.43 13.37
N ARG A 5 -13.04 0.07 13.59
CA ARG A 5 -11.83 -0.76 13.66
C ARG A 5 -11.89 -1.74 14.83
N ASP A 6 -12.30 -1.29 16.01
CA ASP A 6 -12.37 -2.15 17.20
C ASP A 6 -13.48 -3.20 17.06
N TYR A 7 -14.62 -2.82 16.47
CA TYR A 7 -15.71 -3.76 16.19
C TYR A 7 -15.35 -4.80 15.12
N GLN A 8 -14.64 -4.40 14.06
CA GLN A 8 -14.20 -5.34 13.02
C GLN A 8 -13.34 -6.48 13.59
N ARG A 9 -12.58 -6.22 14.67
CA ARG A 9 -11.72 -7.23 15.32
C ARG A 9 -12.50 -8.27 16.13
N THR A 10 -13.77 -8.04 16.42
CA THR A 10 -14.63 -8.98 17.13
C THR A 10 -15.45 -9.89 16.20
N LEU A 11 -15.36 -9.68 14.88
CA LEU A 11 -16.13 -10.44 13.89
C LEU A 11 -15.55 -11.84 13.67
N ASP A 12 -16.43 -12.84 13.57
CA ASP A 12 -16.10 -14.23 13.28
C ASP A 12 -16.16 -14.50 11.76
N PRO A 13 -15.04 -14.82 11.09
CA PRO A 13 -15.05 -15.17 9.66
C PRO A 13 -15.75 -16.50 9.34
N ALA A 14 -16.03 -17.35 10.34
CA ALA A 14 -16.78 -18.60 10.14
C ALA A 14 -18.30 -18.38 10.08
N ASP A 15 -18.81 -17.25 10.59
CA ASP A 15 -20.20 -16.84 10.47
C ASP A 15 -20.42 -16.14 9.10
N PRO A 16 -21.30 -16.66 8.22
CA PRO A 16 -21.53 -16.09 6.90
C PRO A 16 -21.98 -14.63 6.89
N GLN A 17 -22.78 -14.20 7.86
CA GLN A 17 -23.26 -12.82 7.93
C GLN A 17 -22.13 -11.87 8.36
N GLN A 18 -21.32 -12.29 9.32
CA GLN A 18 -20.18 -11.50 9.79
C GLN A 18 -19.08 -11.46 8.73
N ALA A 19 -18.82 -12.56 8.02
CA ALA A 19 -17.91 -12.59 6.89
C ALA A 19 -18.34 -11.65 5.75
N ALA A 20 -19.64 -11.59 5.44
CA ALA A 20 -20.19 -10.64 4.47
C ALA A 20 -19.98 -9.19 4.92
N LEU A 21 -20.24 -8.89 6.20
CA LEU A 21 -19.99 -7.56 6.77
C LEU A 21 -18.49 -7.19 6.71
N MET A 22 -17.58 -8.11 7.00
CA MET A 22 -16.13 -7.88 6.87
C MET A 22 -15.74 -7.53 5.42
N LEU A 23 -16.39 -8.14 4.43
CA LEU A 23 -16.17 -7.83 3.01
C LEU A 23 -16.66 -6.42 2.67
N GLU A 24 -17.85 -6.04 3.13
CA GLU A 24 -18.41 -4.70 2.89
C GLU A 24 -17.60 -3.59 3.58
N ILE A 25 -17.15 -3.82 4.82
CA ILE A 25 -16.23 -2.89 5.51
C ILE A 25 -14.95 -2.69 4.68
N ARG A 26 -14.41 -3.77 4.09
CA ARG A 26 -13.23 -3.68 3.22
C ARG A 26 -13.51 -2.86 1.96
N ARG A 27 -14.69 -3.04 1.34
CA ARG A 27 -15.11 -2.33 0.11
C ARG A 27 -15.37 -0.84 0.37
N ALA A 28 -15.97 -0.50 1.50
CA ALA A 28 -16.27 0.86 1.89
C ALA A 28 -15.02 1.66 2.34
N GLY A 29 -13.91 0.98 2.64
CA GLY A 29 -12.65 1.63 3.00
C GLY A 29 -11.97 2.34 1.83
N ASN A 30 -11.11 3.31 2.13
CA ASN A 30 -10.39 4.14 1.14
C ASN A 30 -9.31 3.39 0.32
N GLY A 31 -9.29 2.06 0.34
CA GLY A 31 -8.26 1.23 -0.29
C GLY A 31 -6.86 1.45 0.29
N ALA A 32 -5.89 0.69 -0.22
CA ALA A 32 -4.48 0.90 0.11
C ALA A 32 -3.89 2.02 -0.75
N SER A 33 -2.99 2.82 -0.17
CA SER A 33 -2.28 3.88 -0.88
C SER A 33 -0.80 3.86 -0.53
N TYR A 34 0.03 4.38 -1.44
CA TYR A 34 1.42 4.68 -1.14
C TYR A 34 1.50 5.87 -0.19
N GLN A 35 2.34 5.78 0.83
CA GLN A 35 2.60 6.86 1.79
C GLN A 35 4.08 7.20 1.79
N PRO A 36 4.45 8.49 1.98
CA PRO A 36 5.84 8.88 2.04
C PRO A 36 6.47 8.32 3.32
N TYR A 37 7.76 8.00 3.26
CA TYR A 37 8.53 7.70 4.45
C TYR A 37 8.60 8.93 5.35
N GLN A 38 8.37 8.75 6.64
CA GLN A 38 8.49 9.79 7.66
C GLN A 38 9.28 9.22 8.84
N GLN A 39 10.33 9.91 9.25
CA GLN A 39 11.14 9.50 10.39
C GLN A 39 10.29 9.51 11.67
N GLY A 40 10.42 8.47 12.49
CA GLY A 40 9.67 8.33 13.74
C GLY A 40 8.22 7.85 13.58
N VAL A 41 7.74 7.68 12.34
CA VAL A 41 6.40 7.13 12.08
C VAL A 41 6.52 5.67 11.69
N VAL A 42 5.90 4.78 12.48
CA VAL A 42 5.81 3.36 12.15
C VAL A 42 4.63 3.17 11.17
N PRO A 43 4.87 2.80 9.90
CA PRO A 43 3.78 2.62 8.95
C PRO A 43 2.95 1.39 9.30
N TRP A 44 1.63 1.47 9.12
CA TRP A 44 0.72 0.36 9.41
C TRP A 44 -0.23 0.12 8.25
N HIS A 45 -0.34 -1.13 7.81
CA HIS A 45 -1.26 -1.54 6.77
C HIS A 45 -2.33 -2.46 7.37
N GLU A 46 -3.54 -1.94 7.60
CA GLU A 46 -4.61 -2.66 8.30
C GLU A 46 -4.88 -4.05 7.77
N ALA A 47 -5.07 -4.18 6.45
CA ALA A 47 -5.40 -5.47 5.86
C ALA A 47 -4.26 -6.50 5.93
N MET A 48 -3.02 -6.06 6.17
CA MET A 48 -1.86 -6.93 6.37
C MET A 48 -1.56 -7.16 7.85
N ALA A 49 -2.19 -6.41 8.75
CA ALA A 49 -1.92 -6.39 10.18
C ALA A 49 -0.41 -6.26 10.51
N ALA A 50 0.32 -5.48 9.72
CA ALA A 50 1.76 -5.35 9.81
C ALA A 50 2.28 -4.03 9.22
N THR A 51 3.55 -3.74 9.49
CA THR A 51 4.31 -2.80 8.66
C THR A 51 4.48 -3.40 7.27
N TYR A 52 4.35 -2.57 6.23
CA TYR A 52 4.33 -3.07 4.86
C TYR A 52 4.97 -2.11 3.87
N ALA A 53 5.73 -2.67 2.92
CA ALA A 53 6.29 -1.95 1.79
C ALA A 53 6.38 -2.88 0.58
N HIS A 54 6.25 -2.32 -0.62
CA HIS A 54 6.50 -3.06 -1.85
C HIS A 54 8.00 -3.13 -2.15
N ALA A 55 8.53 -4.33 -2.36
CA ALA A 55 9.95 -4.54 -2.68
C ALA A 55 10.21 -5.65 -3.73
N THR A 56 9.20 -6.41 -4.13
CA THR A 56 9.36 -7.68 -4.84
C THR A 56 9.09 -7.61 -6.34
N ALA A 57 8.67 -6.46 -6.89
CA ALA A 57 8.36 -6.30 -8.31
C ALA A 57 9.05 -5.07 -8.96
N PRO A 58 10.37 -4.89 -8.81
CA PRO A 58 11.09 -3.69 -9.29
C PRO A 58 11.02 -3.51 -10.80
N LEU A 59 10.81 -4.57 -11.59
CA LEU A 59 10.70 -4.43 -13.04
C LEU A 59 9.46 -3.62 -13.45
N ARG A 60 8.32 -3.85 -12.78
CA ARG A 60 7.01 -3.27 -13.14
C ARG A 60 6.50 -2.19 -12.19
N ARG A 61 7.15 -1.97 -11.04
CA ARG A 61 6.77 -0.93 -10.09
C ARG A 61 7.96 -0.03 -9.75
N LEU A 62 7.77 1.28 -9.94
CA LEU A 62 8.80 2.27 -9.67
C LEU A 62 9.17 2.34 -8.19
N ALA A 63 8.18 2.27 -7.29
CA ALA A 63 8.41 2.31 -5.84
C ALA A 63 9.36 1.19 -5.37
N ASP A 64 9.15 -0.05 -5.82
CA ASP A 64 9.99 -1.20 -5.49
C ASP A 64 11.47 -0.96 -5.86
N ARG A 65 11.76 -0.26 -6.96
CA ARG A 65 13.15 0.07 -7.35
C ARG A 65 13.85 0.92 -6.30
N TYR A 66 13.17 1.93 -5.75
CA TYR A 66 13.73 2.80 -4.72
C TYR A 66 13.82 2.11 -3.36
N VAL A 67 12.81 1.29 -3.01
CA VAL A 67 12.85 0.47 -1.80
C VAL A 67 14.02 -0.50 -1.83
N VAL A 68 14.24 -1.21 -2.95
CA VAL A 68 15.37 -2.14 -3.11
C VAL A 68 16.72 -1.42 -3.02
N ARG A 69 16.86 -0.23 -3.64
CA ARG A 69 18.11 0.57 -3.52
C ARG A 69 18.38 1.02 -2.08
N CYS A 70 17.34 1.41 -1.35
CA CYS A 70 17.44 1.77 0.06
C CYS A 70 17.84 0.56 0.91
N ALA A 71 17.13 -0.56 0.75
CA ALA A 71 17.42 -1.81 1.45
C ALA A 71 18.84 -2.30 1.19
N LEU A 72 19.33 -2.21 -0.05
CA LEU A 72 20.70 -2.58 -0.41
C LEU A 72 21.74 -1.72 0.30
N ALA A 73 21.54 -0.40 0.40
CA ALA A 73 22.46 0.48 1.12
C ALA A 73 22.51 0.12 2.61
N ILE A 74 21.33 0.00 3.24
CA ILE A 74 21.19 -0.33 4.66
C ILE A 74 21.81 -1.69 4.98
N ALA A 75 21.52 -2.71 4.18
CA ALA A 75 22.04 -4.06 4.38
C ALA A 75 23.58 -4.13 4.29
N ASN A 76 24.21 -3.19 3.59
CA ASN A 76 25.67 -3.06 3.47
C ASN A 76 26.28 -2.03 4.45
N GLY A 77 25.51 -1.55 5.43
CA GLY A 77 25.97 -0.53 6.39
C GLY A 77 26.33 0.81 5.74
N GLN A 78 25.82 1.08 4.54
CA GLN A 78 26.09 2.32 3.81
C GLN A 78 24.98 3.34 4.04
N PRO A 79 25.29 4.65 4.01
CA PRO A 79 24.26 5.67 3.99
C PRO A 79 23.36 5.49 2.76
N VAL A 80 22.05 5.66 2.96
CA VAL A 80 21.09 5.67 1.85
C VAL A 80 21.39 6.87 0.95
N PRO A 81 21.58 6.70 -0.37
CA PRO A 81 21.85 7.83 -1.27
C PRO A 81 20.73 8.88 -1.19
N GLN A 82 21.09 10.16 -1.13
CA GLN A 82 20.13 11.25 -0.95
C GLN A 82 19.01 11.23 -2.00
N ALA A 83 19.35 10.97 -3.26
CA ALA A 83 18.39 10.86 -4.35
C ALA A 83 17.34 9.73 -4.15
N VAL A 84 17.66 8.69 -3.36
CA VAL A 84 16.69 7.64 -2.98
C VAL A 84 15.77 8.15 -1.87
N SER A 85 16.34 8.76 -0.84
CA SER A 85 15.57 9.37 0.26
C SER A 85 14.59 10.44 -0.23
N ASP A 86 15.05 11.35 -1.10
CA ASP A 86 14.24 12.41 -1.69
C ASP A 86 13.10 11.85 -2.57
N ALA A 87 13.32 10.71 -3.22
CA ALA A 87 12.32 10.09 -4.05
C ALA A 87 11.11 9.60 -3.23
N PHE A 88 11.32 9.14 -1.99
CA PHE A 88 10.23 8.63 -1.14
C PHE A 88 9.13 9.66 -0.86
N ALA A 89 9.47 10.95 -0.77
CA ALA A 89 8.48 12.02 -0.64
C ALA A 89 7.62 12.21 -1.89
N ARG A 90 8.16 11.88 -3.08
CA ARG A 90 7.52 12.13 -4.39
C ARG A 90 6.77 10.91 -4.93
N LEU A 91 7.23 9.72 -4.57
CA LEU A 91 6.72 8.44 -5.09
C LEU A 91 5.20 8.27 -4.89
N PRO A 92 4.57 8.58 -3.74
CA PRO A 92 3.13 8.44 -3.56
C PRO A 92 2.31 9.11 -4.66
N LYS A 93 2.62 10.37 -4.99
CA LYS A 93 1.93 11.13 -6.02
C LYS A 93 2.20 10.58 -7.42
N VAL A 94 3.39 10.07 -7.70
CA VAL A 94 3.75 9.49 -9.01
C VAL A 94 3.04 8.16 -9.21
N MET A 95 3.12 7.26 -8.22
CA MET A 95 2.49 5.95 -8.25
C MET A 95 0.97 6.07 -8.35
N GLY A 96 0.34 6.91 -7.53
CA GLY A 96 -1.11 7.09 -7.57
C GLY A 96 -1.64 7.60 -8.92
N ARG A 97 -0.88 8.46 -9.62
CA ARG A 97 -1.22 8.87 -11.00
C ARG A 97 -1.07 7.72 -11.99
N GLY A 98 -0.01 6.91 -11.85
CA GLY A 98 0.19 5.72 -12.67
C GLY A 98 -0.93 4.71 -12.49
N ASP A 99 -1.29 4.41 -11.24
CA ASP A 99 -2.35 3.46 -10.90
C ASP A 99 -3.72 3.95 -11.39
N ALA A 100 -4.03 5.25 -11.22
CA ALA A 100 -5.27 5.83 -11.73
C ALA A 100 -5.36 5.72 -13.27
N ARG A 101 -4.26 5.99 -13.98
CA ARG A 101 -4.24 5.88 -15.44
C ARG A 101 -4.34 4.43 -15.90
N ALA A 102 -3.65 3.51 -15.24
CA ALA A 102 -3.72 2.08 -15.53
C ALA A 102 -5.15 1.55 -15.33
N SER A 103 -5.81 1.95 -14.24
CA SER A 103 -7.21 1.59 -13.96
C SER A 103 -8.16 2.09 -15.06
N GLN A 104 -8.05 3.36 -15.46
CA GLN A 104 -8.85 3.92 -16.57
C GLN A 104 -8.69 3.13 -17.87
N ILE A 105 -7.45 2.77 -18.23
CA ILE A 105 -7.16 1.99 -19.45
C ILE A 105 -7.76 0.59 -19.33
N ASN A 106 -7.61 -0.06 -18.17
CA ASN A 106 -8.15 -1.39 -17.94
C ASN A 106 -9.68 -1.42 -18.05
N HIS A 107 -10.37 -0.44 -17.47
CA HIS A 107 -11.82 -0.30 -17.62
C HIS A 107 -12.24 -0.09 -19.07
N ALA A 108 -11.59 0.83 -19.78
CA ALA A 108 -11.89 1.06 -21.20
C ALA A 108 -11.65 -0.18 -22.08
N ALA A 109 -10.66 -1.02 -21.74
CA ALA A 109 -10.39 -2.27 -22.46
C ALA A 109 -11.46 -3.34 -22.19
N ILE A 110 -11.99 -3.40 -20.97
CA ILE A 110 -13.10 -4.32 -20.60
C ILE A 110 -14.39 -3.86 -21.28
N ASP A 111 -14.68 -2.56 -21.29
CA ASP A 111 -15.91 -2.02 -21.90
C ASP A 111 -15.95 -2.19 -23.43
N LEU A 112 -14.79 -2.35 -24.07
CA LEU A 112 -14.66 -2.59 -25.51
C LEU A 112 -14.87 -4.06 -25.90
N ALA A 113 -14.69 -5.00 -24.97
CA ALA A 113 -14.76 -6.45 -25.20
C ALA A 113 -16.19 -6.98 -25.14
#